data_AF-O69212-F1
#
_entry.id   AF-O69212-F1
#
_cell.length_a   1.000
_cell.length_b   1.000
_cell.length_c   1.000
_cell.angle_alpha   90.00
_cell.angle_beta   90.00
_cell.angle_gamma   90.00
#
_symmetry.space_group_name_H-M   'P 1'
#
loop_
_entity.id
_entity.type
_entity.pdbx_description
1 polymer ?
#
loop_
_entity_poly.entity_id
_entity_poly.type
_entity_poly.pdbx_seq_one_letter_code
_entity_poly.pdbx_strand_id
1 'polypeptide(L)'
;CSPDRVRRAAVQARLAAAEWLVNPSTSARHHTALLAAFRAGRLSVRDSATLVEHLRWAGSTADSDAVLAGLRADPRAAEEVPVLEHWLAGAYPGAARPGTAPGRDVDSARTRAEQAPRANAVLLDVLVAGDGDHVADRAEAVLREVRLARDPGGSGGAAVPALSALLYSDRADVAASWCEQLLSARAVPLLPVPRAQVLALAAESALRRGDHPRADELAREALTVLPPTAWGVSVGLPLSTRILALTRMGRCDEAAAVVARPVPNGVFGHRTSVDYLHARGHFLLARGRPRAALGDFLLCGEQLTRWGLGGGCAPVPWRTAAAEAWLAQGDPDRARALAHEQLGRPGSDSRRARGQALRLLAATGPVKRRPRLLREAVAVFEAVDDKYELARTLRDLGGAQRALGEHALARRVVRRGWHVARMCGAAPLCEELMPTADGLVPAQQASAACGSDTGRLTSSEHRVAALAASGLTNREIAVKLYVTHSTVEQHLTRVFRKLGIKQREQLPPALSADRSG
;
A
#
# COMPACT_ATOMS: atom_id res chain seq x y z
N CYS A 1 26.10 27.77 35.77
CA CYS A 1 24.67 27.59 35.42
C CYS A 1 23.84 27.59 36.69
N SER A 2 22.74 28.37 36.76
CA SER A 2 21.82 28.29 37.91
C SER A 2 21.05 26.95 37.88
N PRO A 3 20.97 26.20 39.00
CA PRO A 3 20.23 24.92 39.10
C PRO A 3 18.76 25.02 38.68
N ASP A 4 18.14 26.19 38.88
CA ASP A 4 16.75 26.44 38.52
C ASP A 4 16.52 26.38 37.00
N ARG A 5 17.48 26.89 36.20
CA ARG A 5 17.37 26.89 34.74
C ARG A 5 17.48 25.48 34.14
N VAL A 6 18.27 24.60 34.75
CA VAL A 6 18.40 23.19 34.33
C VAL A 6 17.13 22.42 34.67
N ARG A 7 16.59 22.60 35.89
CA ARG A 7 15.31 21.98 36.29
C ARG A 7 14.17 22.42 35.39
N ARG A 8 14.09 23.71 35.05
CA ARG A 8 13.07 24.24 34.13
C ARG A 8 13.15 23.61 32.74
N ALA A 9 14.36 23.46 32.19
CA ALA A 9 14.57 22.80 30.90
C ALA A 9 14.12 21.33 30.93
N ALA A 10 14.44 20.59 32.00
CA ALA A 10 14.02 19.20 32.16
C ALA A 10 12.49 19.04 32.28
N VAL A 11 11.82 19.91 33.05
CA VAL A 11 10.35 19.90 33.14
C VAL A 11 9.71 20.21 31.79
N GLN A 12 10.27 21.18 31.06
CA GLN A 12 9.79 21.53 29.72
C GLN A 12 10.00 20.38 28.72
N ALA A 13 11.12 19.67 28.78
CA ALA A 13 11.36 18.50 27.92
C ALA A 13 10.35 17.37 28.20
N ARG A 14 10.06 17.09 29.47
CA ARG A 14 9.05 16.10 29.86
C ARG A 14 7.64 16.50 29.43
N LEU A 15 7.29 17.78 29.56
CA LEU A 15 6.01 18.30 29.07
C LEU A 15 5.91 18.14 27.55
N ALA A 16 6.96 18.51 26.81
CA ALA A 16 7.01 18.35 25.36
C ALA A 16 6.85 16.88 24.95
N ALA A 17 7.49 15.94 25.65
CA ALA A 17 7.33 14.49 25.42
C ALA A 17 5.91 13.99 25.70
N ALA A 18 5.30 14.41 26.80
CA ALA A 18 3.91 14.04 27.12
C ALA A 18 2.92 14.61 26.10
N GLU A 19 3.08 15.88 25.71
CA GLU A 19 2.26 16.51 24.67
C GLU A 19 2.45 15.85 23.31
N TRP A 20 3.67 15.41 23.00
CA TRP A 20 3.98 14.76 21.72
C TRP A 20 3.17 13.48 21.52
N LEU A 21 3.03 12.64 22.55
CA LEU A 21 2.27 11.39 22.49
C LEU A 21 0.77 11.60 22.18
N VAL A 22 0.26 12.81 22.41
CA VAL A 22 -1.13 13.19 22.14
C VAL A 22 -1.25 13.97 20.83
N ASN A 23 -0.40 14.97 20.63
CA ASN A 23 -0.39 15.82 19.45
C ASN A 23 1.01 16.44 19.22
N PRO A 24 1.80 15.89 18.27
CA PRO A 24 3.12 16.41 17.92
C PRO A 24 3.13 17.88 17.49
N SER A 25 2.06 18.38 16.86
CA SER A 25 1.97 19.79 16.46
C SER A 25 1.90 20.73 17.66
N THR A 26 1.24 20.32 18.74
CA THR A 26 1.22 21.09 19.99
C THR A 26 2.61 21.09 20.63
N SER A 27 3.26 19.91 20.69
CA SER A 27 4.61 19.77 21.24
C SER A 27 5.64 20.66 20.54
N ALA A 28 5.47 20.91 19.24
CA ALA A 28 6.38 21.73 18.44
C ALA A 28 6.59 23.16 18.98
N ARG A 29 5.65 23.70 19.77
CA ARG A 29 5.79 25.01 20.44
C ARG A 29 6.98 25.07 21.40
N HIS A 30 7.43 23.91 21.89
CA HIS A 30 8.56 23.81 22.82
C HIS A 30 9.92 23.75 22.11
N HIS A 31 9.96 23.49 20.79
CA HIS A 31 11.21 23.25 20.04
C HIS A 31 12.22 24.40 20.17
N THR A 32 11.79 25.65 19.97
CA THR A 32 12.70 26.82 20.05
C THR A 32 13.39 26.94 21.40
N ALA A 33 12.62 26.77 22.48
CA ALA A 33 13.15 26.87 23.84
C ALA A 33 14.01 25.65 24.23
N LEU A 34 13.66 24.45 23.76
CA LEU A 34 14.48 23.24 23.94
C LEU A 34 15.80 23.34 23.16
N LEU A 35 15.80 23.86 21.92
CA LEU A 35 17.01 24.14 21.16
C LEU A 35 17.92 25.15 21.86
N ALA A 36 17.35 26.20 22.44
CA ALA A 36 18.11 27.16 23.24
C ALA A 36 18.70 26.53 24.51
N ALA A 37 17.94 25.63 25.17
CA ALA A 37 18.43 24.88 26.33
C ALA A 37 19.54 23.89 25.96
N PHE A 38 19.44 23.21 24.82
CA PHE A 38 20.49 22.35 24.25
C PHE A 38 21.78 23.12 24.03
N ARG A 39 21.72 24.22 23.26
CA ARG A 39 22.90 25.08 22.95
C ARG A 39 23.56 25.64 24.21
N ALA A 40 22.79 25.84 25.28
CA ALA A 40 23.29 26.30 26.56
C ALA A 40 23.79 25.18 27.50
N GLY A 41 23.82 23.91 27.05
CA GLY A 41 24.24 22.75 27.83
C GLY A 41 23.34 22.44 29.02
N ARG A 42 22.02 22.71 28.92
CA ARG A 42 21.04 22.57 30.01
C ARG A 42 20.10 21.38 29.85
N LEU A 43 20.11 20.71 28.70
CA LEU A 43 19.34 19.49 28.49
C LEU A 43 20.18 18.25 28.82
N SER A 44 19.51 17.21 29.32
CA SER A 44 20.15 15.91 29.46
C SER A 44 20.40 15.28 28.08
N VAL A 45 21.29 14.30 28.01
CA VAL A 45 21.55 13.52 26.79
C VAL A 45 20.25 12.91 26.25
N ARG A 46 19.46 12.28 27.14
CA ARG A 46 18.19 11.64 26.80
C ARG A 46 17.13 12.62 26.29
N ASP A 47 16.99 13.77 26.95
CA ASP A 47 16.06 14.82 26.49
C ASP A 47 16.49 15.39 25.13
N SER A 48 17.80 15.47 24.89
CA SER A 48 18.35 15.91 23.60
C SER A 48 18.12 14.88 22.50
N ALA A 49 18.24 13.58 22.79
CA ALA A 49 17.89 12.50 21.86
C ALA A 49 16.38 12.53 21.51
N THR A 50 15.53 12.73 22.52
CA THR A 50 14.07 12.90 22.32
C THR A 50 13.76 14.13 21.47
N LEU A 51 14.50 15.23 21.67
CA LEU A 51 14.38 16.44 20.85
C LEU A 51 14.77 16.17 19.38
N VAL A 52 15.78 15.34 19.10
CA VAL A 52 16.12 14.90 17.73
C VAL A 52 14.91 14.22 17.08
N GLU A 53 14.27 13.28 17.78
CA GLU A 53 13.08 12.56 17.28
C GLU A 53 11.93 13.52 16.92
N HIS A 54 11.59 14.43 17.83
CA HIS A 54 10.50 15.38 17.64
C HIS A 54 10.78 16.37 16.49
N LEU A 55 12.01 16.87 16.39
CA LEU A 55 12.41 17.77 15.30
C LEU A 55 12.36 17.08 13.95
N ARG A 56 12.80 15.80 13.85
CA ARG A 56 12.67 15.01 12.62
C ARG A 56 11.23 14.81 12.24
N TRP A 57 10.39 14.40 13.20
CA TRP A 57 8.96 14.22 12.97
C TRP A 57 8.33 15.49 12.38
N ALA A 58 8.64 16.66 12.95
CA ALA A 58 8.16 17.94 12.46
C ALA A 58 8.79 18.40 11.12
N GLY A 59 9.75 17.66 10.56
CA GLY A 59 10.46 18.01 9.33
C GLY A 59 11.54 19.08 9.49
N SER A 60 11.89 19.46 10.73
CA SER A 60 12.94 20.43 11.08
C SER A 60 14.33 19.79 10.98
N THR A 61 14.69 19.37 9.76
CA THR A 61 15.87 18.55 9.44
C THR A 61 17.17 19.22 9.91
N ALA A 62 17.39 20.50 9.57
CA ALA A 62 18.61 21.22 9.93
C ALA A 62 18.80 21.39 11.45
N ASP A 63 17.75 21.75 12.18
CA ASP A 63 17.82 21.85 13.64
C ASP A 63 18.07 20.48 14.29
N SER A 64 17.44 19.42 13.76
CA SER A 64 17.67 18.06 14.21
C SER A 64 19.12 17.61 13.95
N ASP A 65 19.68 17.90 12.76
CA ASP A 65 21.08 17.63 12.42
C ASP A 65 22.05 18.34 13.37
N ALA A 66 21.76 19.58 13.75
CA ALA A 66 22.58 20.35 14.69
C ALA A 66 22.60 19.71 16.09
N VAL A 67 21.44 19.27 16.60
CA VAL A 67 21.36 18.57 17.90
C VAL A 67 22.07 17.22 17.84
N LEU A 68 21.84 16.46 16.76
CA LEU A 68 22.47 15.16 16.53
C LEU A 68 24.00 15.27 16.44
N ALA A 69 24.52 16.28 15.74
CA ALA A 69 25.96 16.53 15.67
C ALA A 69 26.56 16.84 17.05
N GLY A 70 25.87 17.65 17.86
CA GLY A 70 26.32 17.93 19.23
C GLY A 70 26.29 16.68 20.13
N LEU A 71 25.27 15.82 20.00
CA LEU A 71 25.23 14.53 20.71
C LEU A 71 26.36 13.60 20.29
N ARG A 72 26.62 13.49 18.98
CA ARG A 72 27.72 12.66 18.43
C ARG A 72 29.11 13.10 18.92
N ALA A 73 29.26 14.36 19.29
CA ALA A 73 30.50 14.94 19.79
C ALA A 73 30.61 14.92 21.34
N ASP A 74 29.51 14.68 22.07
CA ASP A 74 29.51 14.64 23.53
C ASP A 74 29.89 13.25 24.06
N PRO A 75 31.03 13.09 24.77
CA PRO A 75 31.42 11.80 25.36
C PRO A 75 30.39 11.23 26.34
N ARG A 76 29.57 12.09 26.97
CA ARG A 76 28.51 11.66 27.90
C ARG A 76 27.37 10.94 27.19
N ALA A 77 27.28 11.07 25.86
CA ALA A 77 26.24 10.45 25.05
C ALA A 77 26.66 9.10 24.45
N ALA A 78 27.78 8.52 24.89
CA ALA A 78 28.34 7.28 24.34
C ALA A 78 27.35 6.09 24.33
N GLU A 79 26.47 5.99 25.32
CA GLU A 79 25.45 4.93 25.41
C GLU A 79 24.16 5.25 24.64
N GLU A 80 23.77 6.54 24.57
CA GLU A 80 22.51 6.95 23.93
C GLU A 80 22.65 7.08 22.40
N VAL A 81 23.81 7.51 21.92
CA VAL A 81 24.05 7.71 20.47
C VAL A 81 23.80 6.42 19.68
N PRO A 82 24.31 5.23 20.07
CA PRO A 82 24.00 3.99 19.38
C PRO A 82 22.48 3.71 19.28
N VAL A 83 21.72 3.94 20.35
CA VAL A 83 20.26 3.77 20.33
C VAL A 83 19.60 4.68 19.30
N LEU A 84 19.98 5.95 19.31
CA LEU A 84 19.48 6.95 18.37
C LEU A 84 19.87 6.63 16.92
N GLU A 85 21.09 6.13 16.68
CA GLU A 85 21.56 5.72 15.35
C GLU A 85 20.77 4.53 14.80
N HIS A 86 20.37 3.55 15.63
CA HIS A 86 19.51 2.44 15.19
C HIS A 86 18.11 2.93 14.78
N TRP A 87 17.52 3.84 15.55
CA TRP A 87 16.25 4.47 15.18
C TRP A 87 16.38 5.28 13.88
N LEU A 88 17.43 6.10 13.75
CA LEU A 88 17.72 6.84 12.53
C LEU A 88 17.89 5.89 11.34
N ALA A 89 18.63 4.79 11.49
CA ALA A 89 18.82 3.83 10.40
C ALA A 89 17.48 3.20 9.96
N GLY A 90 16.56 2.93 10.90
CA GLY A 90 15.25 2.35 10.59
C GLY A 90 14.21 3.32 10.03
N ALA A 91 14.23 4.59 10.45
CA ALA A 91 13.22 5.59 10.10
C ALA A 91 13.73 6.69 9.15
N TYR A 92 14.98 7.11 9.28
CA TYR A 92 15.63 8.20 8.54
C TYR A 92 17.03 7.79 8.05
N PRO A 93 17.13 6.75 7.21
CA PRO A 93 18.40 6.08 6.93
C PRO A 93 19.51 7.00 6.40
N GLY A 94 19.15 8.06 5.66
CA GLY A 94 20.13 9.06 5.18
C GLY A 94 20.77 9.92 6.26
N ALA A 95 20.23 9.96 7.49
CA ALA A 95 20.77 10.71 8.62
C ALA A 95 21.60 9.83 9.59
N ALA A 96 21.50 8.50 9.48
CA ALA A 96 22.27 7.56 10.28
C ALA A 96 23.72 7.48 9.83
N ARG A 97 24.63 7.09 10.73
CA ARG A 97 26.03 6.82 10.36
C ARG A 97 26.11 5.64 9.37
N PRO A 98 26.95 5.74 8.31
CA PRO A 98 27.22 4.62 7.43
C PRO A 98 27.73 3.41 8.22
N GLY A 99 27.22 2.21 7.91
CA GLY A 99 27.66 0.98 8.58
C GLY A 99 27.07 0.76 9.98
N THR A 100 26.04 1.52 10.38
CA THR A 100 25.15 1.12 11.49
C THR A 100 24.50 -0.23 11.10
N ALA A 101 25.19 -1.31 11.46
CA ALA A 101 24.88 -2.66 11.03
C ALA A 101 23.70 -3.23 11.83
N PRO A 102 22.97 -4.21 11.27
CA PRO A 102 22.07 -5.03 12.06
C PRO A 102 22.84 -5.66 13.22
N GLY A 103 22.42 -5.34 14.45
CA GLY A 103 23.10 -5.78 15.65
C GLY A 103 22.90 -7.27 15.91
N ARG A 104 23.83 -8.11 15.46
CA ARG A 104 23.94 -9.51 15.96
C ARG A 104 24.26 -9.55 17.48
N ASP A 105 24.86 -8.49 18.02
CA ASP A 105 25.13 -8.31 19.46
C ASP A 105 23.95 -7.73 20.26
N VAL A 106 22.80 -7.41 19.64
CA VAL A 106 21.65 -6.79 20.32
C VAL A 106 20.65 -7.85 20.85
N ASP A 107 20.83 -9.13 20.50
CA ASP A 107 19.98 -10.22 21.02
C ASP A 107 20.25 -10.56 22.50
N SER A 108 21.34 -10.05 23.10
CA SER A 108 21.61 -10.21 24.54
C SER A 108 20.95 -9.15 25.43
N ALA A 109 20.26 -8.16 24.85
CA ALA A 109 19.57 -7.11 25.57
C ALA A 109 18.39 -7.65 26.40
N ARG A 110 18.41 -7.40 27.71
CA ARG A 110 17.48 -7.99 28.71
C ARG A 110 16.59 -6.96 29.40
N THR A 111 16.83 -5.67 29.20
CA THR A 111 16.11 -4.60 29.91
C THR A 111 15.10 -3.87 29.04
N ARG A 112 14.03 -3.32 29.66
CA ARG A 112 12.99 -2.54 28.99
C ARG A 112 13.55 -1.31 28.24
N ALA A 113 14.67 -0.74 28.70
CA ALA A 113 15.34 0.39 28.05
C ALA A 113 16.00 0.01 26.70
N GLU A 114 16.22 -1.28 26.44
CA GLU A 114 16.91 -1.79 25.24
C GLU A 114 15.95 -2.33 24.17
N GLN A 115 14.63 -2.32 24.43
CA GLN A 115 13.63 -2.91 23.52
C GLN A 115 13.49 -2.15 22.19
N ALA A 116 13.50 -0.82 22.22
CA ALA A 116 13.41 -0.01 21.01
C ALA A 116 14.64 -0.18 20.08
N PRO A 117 15.89 -0.14 20.57
CA PRO A 117 17.07 -0.54 19.79
C PRO A 117 16.94 -1.92 19.15
N ARG A 118 16.52 -2.93 19.94
CA ARG A 118 16.34 -4.31 19.45
C ARG A 118 15.31 -4.40 18.33
N ALA A 119 14.18 -3.74 18.49
CA ALA A 119 13.13 -3.72 17.48
C ALA A 119 13.59 -3.05 16.18
N ASN A 120 14.34 -1.96 16.27
CA ASN A 120 14.94 -1.30 15.09
C ASN A 120 16.01 -2.17 14.44
N ALA A 121 16.82 -2.89 15.21
CA ALA A 121 17.79 -3.84 14.68
C ALA A 121 17.10 -4.97 13.89
N VAL A 122 16.01 -5.53 14.43
CA VAL A 122 15.17 -6.54 13.73
C VAL A 122 14.60 -5.98 12.43
N LEU A 123 14.15 -4.72 12.40
CA LEU A 123 13.72 -4.07 11.16
C LEU A 123 14.88 -3.91 10.16
N LEU A 124 16.08 -3.54 10.61
CA LEU A 124 17.24 -3.41 9.73
C LEU A 124 17.69 -4.76 9.16
N ASP A 125 17.62 -5.83 9.95
CA ASP A 125 17.92 -7.20 9.50
C ASP A 125 17.09 -7.58 8.27
N VAL A 126 15.77 -7.36 8.28
CA VAL A 126 14.94 -7.71 7.11
C VAL A 126 15.24 -6.82 5.90
N LEU A 127 15.52 -5.54 6.12
CA LEU A 127 15.76 -4.57 5.04
C LEU A 127 17.13 -4.74 4.38
N VAL A 128 18.13 -5.20 5.12
CA VAL A 128 19.53 -5.35 4.67
C VAL A 128 19.86 -6.79 4.31
N ALA A 129 19.55 -7.76 5.18
CA ALA A 129 19.97 -9.15 5.04
C ALA A 129 18.93 -10.04 4.34
N GLY A 130 17.64 -9.76 4.49
CA GLY A 130 16.57 -10.45 3.76
C GLY A 130 16.15 -11.84 4.27
N ASP A 131 16.61 -12.26 5.46
CA ASP A 131 16.16 -13.52 6.11
C ASP A 131 14.78 -13.36 6.76
N GLY A 132 13.73 -13.50 5.95
CA GLY A 132 12.36 -13.15 6.34
C GLY A 132 11.79 -13.95 7.51
N ASP A 133 11.99 -15.28 7.55
CA ASP A 133 11.34 -16.15 8.52
C ASP A 133 12.00 -16.04 9.92
N HIS A 134 13.33 -16.03 10.01
CA HIS A 134 14.03 -15.82 11.30
C HIS A 134 13.77 -14.41 11.88
N VAL A 135 13.67 -13.39 11.01
CA VAL A 135 13.34 -12.02 11.44
C VAL A 135 11.89 -11.93 11.96
N ALA A 136 10.95 -12.66 11.35
CA ALA A 136 9.57 -12.66 11.82
C ALA A 136 9.44 -13.18 13.26
N ASP A 137 10.12 -14.28 13.60
CA ASP A 137 10.08 -14.85 14.94
C ASP A 137 10.67 -13.89 16.00
N ARG A 138 11.76 -13.19 15.67
CA ARG A 138 12.36 -12.16 16.52
C ARG A 138 11.43 -10.95 16.69
N ALA A 139 10.77 -10.51 15.62
CA ALA A 139 9.80 -9.42 15.68
C ALA A 139 8.60 -9.77 16.58
N GLU A 140 8.07 -10.99 16.49
CA GLU A 140 7.00 -11.46 17.38
C GLU A 140 7.45 -11.54 18.84
N ALA A 141 8.70 -11.95 19.10
CA ALA A 141 9.26 -11.96 20.46
C ALA A 141 9.27 -10.55 21.07
N VAL A 142 9.71 -9.55 20.30
CA VAL A 142 9.65 -8.14 20.71
C VAL A 142 8.21 -7.71 21.00
N LEU A 143 7.24 -8.04 20.13
CA LEU A 143 5.84 -7.65 20.32
C LEU A 143 5.19 -8.27 21.55
N ARG A 144 5.53 -9.52 21.89
CA ARG A 144 5.10 -10.16 23.15
C ARG A 144 5.58 -9.37 24.35
N GLU A 145 6.85 -8.96 24.36
CA GLU A 145 7.42 -8.18 25.46
C GLU A 145 6.80 -6.78 25.55
N VAL A 146 6.60 -6.10 24.42
CA VAL A 146 5.95 -4.78 24.37
C VAL A 146 4.51 -4.85 24.88
N ARG A 147 3.76 -5.90 24.57
CA ARG A 147 2.40 -6.07 25.11
C ARG A 147 2.39 -6.22 26.64
N LEU A 148 3.43 -6.83 27.21
CA LEU A 148 3.59 -7.02 28.65
C LEU A 148 4.11 -5.76 29.35
N ALA A 149 4.94 -4.98 28.65
CA ALA A 149 5.45 -3.70 29.10
C ALA A 149 4.48 -2.56 28.74
N ARG A 150 3.81 -1.96 29.73
CA ARG A 150 3.02 -0.74 29.52
C ARG A 150 3.97 0.42 29.15
N ASP A 151 4.42 0.53 27.91
CA ASP A 151 5.42 1.50 27.49
C ASP A 151 4.81 2.75 26.83
N PRO A 152 5.15 3.97 27.32
CA PRO A 152 4.95 5.24 26.64
C PRO A 152 6.25 5.79 26.01
N GLY A 153 7.17 4.94 25.56
CA GLY A 153 8.47 5.35 25.03
C GLY A 153 8.43 5.98 23.63
N GLY A 154 8.92 7.22 23.52
CA GLY A 154 9.44 7.87 22.29
C GLY A 154 8.54 7.85 21.05
N SER A 155 9.11 8.15 19.88
CA SER A 155 8.35 8.25 18.63
C SER A 155 7.88 6.90 18.02
N GLY A 156 7.08 6.12 18.77
CA GLY A 156 6.41 4.90 18.32
C GLY A 156 6.83 3.60 19.01
N GLY A 157 7.69 3.67 20.04
CA GLY A 157 8.15 2.53 20.82
C GLY A 157 8.73 1.38 19.99
N ALA A 158 8.89 0.22 20.61
CA ALA A 158 9.38 -1.00 19.94
C ALA A 158 8.33 -1.68 19.03
N ALA A 159 7.04 -1.34 19.17
CA ALA A 159 5.96 -1.98 18.39
C ALA A 159 6.03 -1.64 16.89
N VAL A 160 6.22 -0.37 16.55
CA VAL A 160 6.21 0.10 15.15
C VAL A 160 7.30 -0.56 14.29
N PRO A 161 8.58 -0.58 14.68
CA PRO A 161 9.61 -1.26 13.91
C PRO A 161 9.43 -2.77 13.86
N ALA A 162 8.97 -3.42 14.94
CA ALA A 162 8.70 -4.86 14.94
C ALA A 162 7.54 -5.25 14.01
N LEU A 163 6.42 -4.50 14.02
CA LEU A 163 5.33 -4.68 13.06
C LEU A 163 5.78 -4.43 11.61
N SER A 164 6.62 -3.42 11.40
CA SER A 164 7.21 -3.15 10.08
C SER A 164 8.08 -4.31 9.60
N ALA A 165 8.85 -4.93 10.50
CA ALA A 165 9.66 -6.09 10.17
C ALA A 165 8.80 -7.27 9.70
N LEU A 166 7.69 -7.56 10.39
CA LEU A 166 6.72 -8.59 9.96
C LEU A 166 6.15 -8.30 8.57
N LEU A 167 5.81 -7.04 8.26
CA LEU A 167 5.29 -6.65 6.96
C LEU A 167 6.30 -6.86 5.83
N TYR A 168 7.58 -6.58 6.07
CA TYR A 168 8.65 -6.74 5.09
C TYR A 168 9.17 -8.19 5.00
N SER A 169 8.89 -9.03 6.00
CA SER A 169 9.07 -10.49 5.96
C SER A 169 7.91 -11.26 5.29
N ASP A 170 7.00 -10.58 4.60
CA ASP A 170 5.80 -11.18 3.98
C ASP A 170 4.87 -11.90 4.97
N ARG A 171 4.84 -11.48 6.25
CA ARG A 171 3.94 -11.98 7.32
C ARG A 171 2.87 -10.95 7.69
N ALA A 172 2.14 -10.48 6.68
CA ALA A 172 1.10 -9.45 6.84
C ALA A 172 -0.12 -9.93 7.66
N ASP A 173 -0.41 -11.23 7.63
CA ASP A 173 -1.41 -11.90 8.46
C ASP A 173 -1.07 -11.81 9.96
N VAL A 174 0.19 -12.09 10.31
CA VAL A 174 0.70 -12.01 11.68
C VAL A 174 0.73 -10.56 12.15
N ALA A 175 1.23 -9.64 11.33
CA ALA A 175 1.21 -8.21 11.62
C ALA A 175 -0.21 -7.69 11.88
N ALA A 176 -1.20 -8.13 11.08
CA ALA A 176 -2.60 -7.78 11.29
C ALA A 176 -3.14 -8.28 12.65
N SER A 177 -2.86 -9.54 13.01
CA SER A 177 -3.28 -10.10 14.31
C SER A 177 -2.68 -9.32 15.48
N TRP A 178 -1.40 -8.96 15.40
CA TRP A 178 -0.76 -8.13 16.43
C TRP A 178 -1.35 -6.72 16.50
N CYS A 179 -1.63 -6.08 15.37
CA CYS A 179 -2.30 -4.78 15.35
C CYS A 179 -3.70 -4.85 15.99
N GLU A 180 -4.49 -5.87 15.68
CA GLU A 180 -5.81 -6.08 16.28
C GLU A 180 -5.71 -6.27 17.80
N GLN A 181 -4.75 -7.05 18.28
CA GLN A 181 -4.52 -7.25 19.71
C GLN A 181 -4.15 -5.93 20.40
N LEU A 182 -3.25 -5.13 19.82
CA LEU A 182 -2.82 -3.83 20.36
C LEU A 182 -3.95 -2.78 20.34
N LEU A 183 -4.83 -2.82 19.35
CA LEU A 183 -5.98 -1.90 19.22
C LEU A 183 -7.21 -2.35 20.01
N SER A 184 -7.25 -3.59 20.49
CA SER A 184 -8.42 -4.17 21.16
C SER A 184 -8.77 -3.45 22.47
N ALA A 185 -10.06 -3.30 22.75
CA ALA A 185 -10.57 -2.66 23.98
C ALA A 185 -10.20 -3.42 25.28
N ARG A 186 -9.67 -4.64 25.17
CA ARG A 186 -9.13 -5.41 26.30
C ARG A 186 -7.74 -4.95 26.72
N ALA A 187 -7.05 -4.17 25.88
CA ALA A 187 -5.81 -3.49 26.22
C ALA A 187 -6.09 -2.11 26.85
N VAL A 188 -5.13 -1.59 27.62
CA VAL A 188 -5.17 -0.17 28.03
C VAL A 188 -5.15 0.67 26.74
N PRO A 189 -6.07 1.64 26.56
CA PRO A 189 -6.12 2.42 25.33
C PRO A 189 -4.78 3.09 25.02
N LEU A 190 -4.27 2.85 23.80
CA LEU A 190 -3.09 3.53 23.30
C LEU A 190 -3.36 5.05 23.22
N LEU A 191 -2.32 5.83 23.55
CA LEU A 191 -2.32 7.27 23.29
C LEU A 191 -2.47 7.55 21.78
N PRO A 192 -2.94 8.75 21.37
CA PRO A 192 -3.25 9.05 19.98
C PRO A 192 -2.15 8.74 18.97
N VAL A 193 -0.88 9.10 19.26
CA VAL A 193 0.21 8.87 18.29
C VAL A 193 0.52 7.38 18.09
N PRO A 194 0.81 6.57 19.14
CA PRO A 194 0.96 5.12 18.96
C PRO A 194 -0.27 4.45 18.35
N ARG A 195 -1.48 4.87 18.72
CA ARG A 195 -2.73 4.34 18.13
C ARG A 195 -2.79 4.60 16.63
N ALA A 196 -2.48 5.82 16.20
CA ALA A 196 -2.50 6.20 14.79
C ALA A 196 -1.44 5.43 13.99
N GLN A 197 -0.24 5.24 14.54
CA GLN A 197 0.82 4.44 13.93
C GLN A 197 0.43 2.96 13.77
N VAL A 198 -0.15 2.35 14.81
CA VAL A 198 -0.64 0.95 14.73
C VAL A 198 -1.79 0.83 13.74
N LEU A 199 -2.72 1.80 13.68
CA LEU A 199 -3.78 1.83 12.66
C LEU A 199 -3.21 1.92 11.23
N ALA A 200 -2.17 2.72 11.00
CA ALA A 200 -1.52 2.82 9.70
C ALA A 200 -0.84 1.49 9.28
N LEU A 201 -0.20 0.79 10.23
CA LEU A 201 0.38 -0.53 9.99
C LEU A 201 -0.69 -1.62 9.79
N ALA A 202 -1.81 -1.53 10.50
CA ALA A 202 -2.97 -2.41 10.28
C ALA A 202 -3.55 -2.20 8.87
N ALA A 203 -3.64 -0.95 8.42
CA ALA A 203 -4.09 -0.60 7.08
C ALA A 203 -3.15 -1.18 6.01
N GLU A 204 -1.83 -1.04 6.19
CA GLU A 204 -0.83 -1.61 5.28
C GLU A 204 -0.88 -3.15 5.28
N SER A 205 -1.12 -3.78 6.44
CA SER A 205 -1.35 -5.23 6.54
C SER A 205 -2.56 -5.66 5.71
N ALA A 206 -3.70 -4.97 5.84
CA ALA A 206 -4.90 -5.23 5.06
C ALA A 206 -4.66 -5.04 3.55
N LEU A 207 -3.92 -3.99 3.16
CA LEU A 207 -3.56 -3.72 1.77
C LEU A 207 -2.74 -4.86 1.15
N ARG A 208 -1.74 -5.36 1.88
CA ARG A 208 -0.87 -6.48 1.46
C ARG A 208 -1.60 -7.81 1.36
N ARG A 209 -2.71 -7.97 2.08
CA ARG A 209 -3.61 -9.14 2.00
C ARG A 209 -4.69 -9.01 0.92
N GLY A 210 -4.74 -7.87 0.23
CA GLY A 210 -5.75 -7.59 -0.79
C GLY A 210 -7.08 -7.07 -0.26
N ASP A 211 -7.23 -6.81 1.04
CA ASP A 211 -8.46 -6.22 1.61
C ASP A 211 -8.41 -4.68 1.50
N HIS A 212 -8.63 -4.19 0.28
CA HIS A 212 -8.53 -2.75 -0.03
C HIS A 212 -9.59 -1.88 0.66
N PRO A 213 -10.87 -2.31 0.81
CA PRO A 213 -11.84 -1.55 1.58
C PRO A 213 -11.39 -1.38 3.02
N ARG A 214 -10.96 -2.45 3.69
CA ARG A 214 -10.48 -2.39 5.07
C ARG A 214 -9.22 -1.54 5.20
N ALA A 215 -8.32 -1.61 4.23
CA ALA A 215 -7.12 -0.78 4.20
C ALA A 215 -7.43 0.72 4.14
N ASP A 216 -8.35 1.16 3.26
CA ASP A 216 -8.74 2.58 3.19
C ASP A 216 -9.47 3.04 4.47
N GLU A 217 -10.34 2.20 5.04
CA GLU A 217 -11.00 2.48 6.31
C GLU A 217 -10.01 2.72 7.46
N LEU A 218 -9.08 1.80 7.67
CA LEU A 218 -8.08 1.86 8.74
C LEU A 218 -7.14 3.04 8.56
N ALA A 219 -6.67 3.29 7.34
CA ALA A 219 -5.79 4.43 7.07
C ALA A 219 -6.53 5.77 7.22
N ARG A 220 -7.83 5.82 6.90
CA ARG A 220 -8.67 7.00 7.20
C ARG A 220 -8.86 7.17 8.71
N GLU A 221 -9.08 6.10 9.46
CA GLU A 221 -9.15 6.16 10.94
C GLU A 221 -7.82 6.69 11.51
N ALA A 222 -6.68 6.22 11.02
CA ALA A 222 -5.35 6.70 11.42
C ALA A 222 -5.19 8.21 11.21
N LEU A 223 -5.68 8.73 10.07
CA LEU A 223 -5.67 10.17 9.74
C LEU A 223 -6.73 10.98 10.50
N THR A 224 -7.72 10.33 11.09
CA THR A 224 -8.71 10.98 11.97
C THR A 224 -8.18 11.06 13.41
N VAL A 225 -7.57 9.98 13.91
CA VAL A 225 -6.97 9.94 15.26
C VAL A 225 -5.85 10.97 15.37
N LEU A 226 -5.02 11.07 14.33
CA LEU A 226 -3.98 12.09 14.23
C LEU A 226 -4.16 12.83 12.91
N PRO A 227 -4.48 14.14 12.91
CA PRO A 227 -4.70 14.88 11.67
C PRO A 227 -3.42 14.96 10.83
N PRO A 228 -3.51 15.12 9.49
CA PRO A 228 -2.34 15.13 8.61
C PRO A 228 -1.23 16.12 9.00
N THR A 229 -1.59 17.26 9.58
CA THR A 229 -0.63 18.27 10.06
C THR A 229 0.17 17.80 11.28
N ALA A 230 -0.37 16.88 12.08
CA ALA A 230 0.26 16.31 13.27
C ALA A 230 1.06 15.04 12.98
N TRP A 231 0.86 14.41 11.82
CA TRP A 231 1.67 13.28 11.36
C TRP A 231 3.10 13.65 10.95
N GLY A 232 3.35 14.94 10.67
CA GLY A 232 4.66 15.38 10.20
C GLY A 232 5.15 14.59 8.98
N VAL A 233 6.44 14.26 8.95
CA VAL A 233 7.05 13.47 7.86
C VAL A 233 6.63 12.00 7.84
N SER A 234 6.02 11.49 8.91
CA SER A 234 5.55 10.09 9.00
C SER A 234 4.21 9.85 8.29
N VAL A 235 3.55 10.92 7.81
CA VAL A 235 2.26 10.87 7.10
C VAL A 235 2.29 9.99 5.84
N GLY A 236 3.48 9.69 5.31
CA GLY A 236 3.69 8.93 4.09
C GLY A 236 2.96 7.58 4.07
N LEU A 237 3.01 6.81 5.16
CA LEU A 237 2.44 5.46 5.23
C LEU A 237 0.90 5.44 5.12
N PRO A 238 0.12 6.15 5.96
CA PRO A 238 -1.33 6.15 5.80
C PRO A 238 -1.78 6.76 4.46
N LEU A 239 -1.07 7.75 3.91
CA LEU A 239 -1.40 8.29 2.59
C LEU A 239 -1.12 7.29 1.47
N SER A 240 0.04 6.62 1.48
CA SER A 240 0.40 5.63 0.46
C SER A 240 -0.58 4.46 0.45
N THR A 241 -0.96 3.96 1.62
CA THR A 241 -1.92 2.87 1.74
C THR A 241 -3.28 3.25 1.16
N ARG A 242 -3.78 4.48 1.43
CA ARG A 242 -5.03 4.97 0.83
C ARG A 242 -4.93 5.15 -0.67
N ILE A 243 -3.87 5.78 -1.17
CA ILE A 243 -3.67 5.98 -2.61
C ILE A 243 -3.72 4.63 -3.33
N LEU A 244 -2.99 3.64 -2.83
CA LEU A 244 -2.91 2.33 -3.47
C LEU A 244 -4.21 1.53 -3.34
N ALA A 245 -4.87 1.55 -2.17
CA ALA A 245 -6.18 0.91 -1.97
C ALA A 245 -7.25 1.49 -2.91
N LEU A 246 -7.39 2.83 -2.95
CA LEU A 246 -8.34 3.52 -3.81
C LEU A 246 -8.07 3.26 -5.29
N THR A 247 -6.80 3.29 -5.69
CA THR A 247 -6.38 2.98 -7.07
C THR A 247 -6.77 1.56 -7.47
N ARG A 248 -6.50 0.57 -6.61
CA ARG A 248 -6.83 -0.85 -6.88
C ARG A 248 -8.33 -1.14 -6.87
N MET A 249 -9.11 -0.38 -6.10
CA MET A 249 -10.58 -0.41 -6.13
C MET A 249 -11.18 0.31 -7.35
N GLY A 250 -10.38 1.03 -8.15
CA GLY A 250 -10.85 1.83 -9.28
C GLY A 250 -11.40 3.22 -8.91
N ARG A 251 -11.32 3.61 -7.63
CA ARG A 251 -11.78 4.91 -7.10
C ARG A 251 -10.75 6.01 -7.37
N CYS A 252 -10.45 6.23 -8.66
CA CYS A 252 -9.34 7.07 -9.10
C CYS A 252 -9.49 8.55 -8.71
N ASP A 253 -10.71 9.08 -8.67
CA ASP A 253 -10.94 10.50 -8.33
C ASP A 253 -10.66 10.76 -6.84
N GLU A 254 -11.01 9.82 -5.98
CA GLU A 254 -10.67 9.88 -4.55
C GLU A 254 -9.17 9.69 -4.33
N ALA A 255 -8.53 8.78 -5.07
CA ALA A 255 -7.07 8.64 -5.05
C ALA A 255 -6.39 9.95 -5.47
N ALA A 256 -6.89 10.62 -6.53
CA ALA A 256 -6.39 11.91 -6.99
C ALA A 256 -6.50 12.99 -5.91
N ALA A 257 -7.62 13.02 -5.17
CA ALA A 257 -7.81 13.96 -4.05
C ALA A 257 -6.81 13.71 -2.91
N VAL A 258 -6.37 12.47 -2.69
CA VAL A 258 -5.31 12.16 -1.71
C VAL A 258 -3.94 12.57 -2.25
N VAL A 259 -3.62 12.28 -3.51
CA VAL A 259 -2.34 12.67 -4.14
C VAL A 259 -2.16 14.18 -4.20
N ALA A 260 -3.25 14.94 -4.41
CA ALA A 260 -3.21 16.40 -4.49
C ALA A 260 -2.86 17.09 -3.16
N ARG A 261 -2.90 16.36 -2.02
CA ARG A 261 -2.55 16.93 -0.72
C ARG A 261 -1.04 17.12 -0.62
N PRO A 262 -0.56 18.32 -0.25
CA PRO A 262 0.86 18.54 0.00
C PRO A 262 1.39 17.61 1.09
N VAL A 263 2.55 17.00 0.85
CA VAL A 263 3.33 16.28 1.86
C VAL A 263 4.45 17.20 2.36
N PRO A 264 4.86 17.12 3.64
CA PRO A 264 5.95 17.94 4.16
C PRO A 264 7.26 17.73 3.38
N ASN A 265 8.06 18.78 3.19
CA ASN A 265 9.31 18.69 2.40
C ASN A 265 10.30 17.63 2.92
N GLY A 266 10.34 17.41 4.23
CA GLY A 266 11.20 16.40 4.86
C GLY A 266 10.77 14.95 4.66
N VAL A 267 9.60 14.69 4.03
CA VAL A 267 9.06 13.32 3.87
C VAL A 267 10.05 12.41 3.16
N PHE A 268 10.78 12.92 2.16
CA PHE A 268 11.75 12.16 1.36
C PHE A 268 13.05 11.80 2.10
N GLY A 269 13.23 12.30 3.33
CA GLY A 269 14.27 11.80 4.24
C GLY A 269 13.80 10.63 5.10
N HIS A 270 12.48 10.43 5.22
CA HIS A 270 11.88 9.35 5.98
C HIS A 270 11.70 8.10 5.10
N ARG A 271 11.93 6.91 5.68
CA ARG A 271 11.88 5.63 4.97
C ARG A 271 10.56 5.41 4.25
N THR A 272 9.43 5.84 4.81
CA THR A 272 8.11 5.62 4.21
C THR A 272 7.80 6.49 2.99
N SER A 273 8.72 7.38 2.59
CA SER A 273 8.59 8.11 1.31
C SER A 273 8.60 7.19 0.10
N VAL A 274 9.29 6.05 0.16
CA VAL A 274 9.28 5.07 -0.94
C VAL A 274 7.93 4.39 -1.07
N ASP A 275 7.17 4.23 0.02
CA ASP A 275 5.79 3.75 0.00
C ASP A 275 4.88 4.76 -0.72
N TYR A 276 5.04 6.06 -0.42
CA TYR A 276 4.30 7.14 -1.08
C TYR A 276 4.59 7.23 -2.58
N LEU A 277 5.86 7.26 -2.97
CA LEU A 277 6.25 7.28 -4.39
C LEU A 277 5.76 6.05 -5.13
N HIS A 278 5.88 4.87 -4.54
CA HIS A 278 5.37 3.64 -5.12
C HIS A 278 3.84 3.69 -5.32
N ALA A 279 3.09 4.14 -4.31
CA ALA A 279 1.64 4.28 -4.43
C ALA A 279 1.24 5.32 -5.50
N ARG A 280 1.93 6.47 -5.56
CA ARG A 280 1.71 7.50 -6.59
C ARG A 280 2.03 6.99 -7.99
N GLY A 281 3.09 6.19 -8.14
CA GLY A 281 3.43 5.52 -9.40
C GLY A 281 2.32 4.59 -9.88
N HIS A 282 1.74 3.78 -9.00
CA HIS A 282 0.59 2.93 -9.34
C HIS A 282 -0.65 3.73 -9.72
N PHE A 283 -0.93 4.83 -9.00
CA PHE A 283 -1.99 5.77 -9.38
C PHE A 283 -1.76 6.35 -10.79
N LEU A 284 -0.53 6.78 -11.09
CA LEU A 284 -0.17 7.31 -12.41
C LEU A 284 -0.30 6.25 -13.51
N LEU A 285 0.05 4.99 -13.24
CA LEU A 285 -0.18 3.88 -14.17
C LEU A 285 -1.67 3.68 -14.45
N ALA A 286 -2.51 3.65 -13.41
CA ALA A 286 -3.95 3.50 -13.57
C ALA A 286 -4.58 4.66 -14.35
N ARG A 287 -3.98 5.86 -14.30
CA ARG A 287 -4.39 7.03 -15.11
C ARG A 287 -3.77 7.08 -16.51
N GLY A 288 -3.09 6.02 -16.96
CA GLY A 288 -2.51 5.95 -18.30
C GLY A 288 -1.26 6.84 -18.48
N ARG A 289 -0.52 7.13 -17.40
CA ARG A 289 0.70 7.95 -17.42
C ARG A 289 1.95 7.14 -17.08
N PRO A 290 2.32 6.12 -17.89
CA PRO A 290 3.36 5.16 -17.51
C PRO A 290 4.77 5.75 -17.45
N ARG A 291 5.09 6.79 -18.23
CA ARG A 291 6.38 7.51 -18.13
C ARG A 291 6.57 8.20 -16.79
N ALA A 292 5.52 8.87 -16.29
CA ALA A 292 5.57 9.54 -14.99
C ALA A 292 5.64 8.51 -13.85
N ALA A 293 4.87 7.43 -13.95
CA ALA A 293 4.93 6.34 -12.99
C ALA A 293 6.30 5.68 -12.91
N LEU A 294 6.93 5.43 -14.06
CA LEU A 294 8.29 4.90 -14.14
C LEU A 294 9.28 5.80 -13.39
N GLY A 295 9.16 7.12 -13.53
CA GLY A 295 9.98 8.07 -12.78
C GLY A 295 9.87 7.87 -11.27
N ASP A 296 8.65 7.73 -10.74
CA ASP A 296 8.42 7.47 -9.31
C ASP A 296 9.02 6.13 -8.84
N PHE A 297 8.86 5.06 -9.63
CA PHE A 297 9.43 3.75 -9.27
C PHE A 297 10.96 3.74 -9.30
N LEU A 298 11.58 4.42 -10.26
CA LEU A 298 13.04 4.55 -10.33
C LEU A 298 13.57 5.40 -9.17
N LEU A 299 12.86 6.46 -8.77
CA LEU A 299 13.20 7.25 -7.58
C LEU A 299 13.12 6.43 -6.29
N CYS A 300 12.18 5.47 -6.17
CA CYS A 300 12.20 4.51 -5.06
C CYS A 300 13.51 3.70 -5.06
N GLY A 301 13.90 3.18 -6.23
CA GLY A 301 15.13 2.39 -6.38
C GLY A 301 16.41 3.18 -6.06
N GLU A 302 16.47 4.43 -6.52
CA GLU A 302 17.59 5.34 -6.24
C GLU A 302 17.70 5.62 -4.72
N GLN A 303 16.58 5.95 -4.05
CA GLN A 303 16.58 6.22 -2.61
C GLN A 303 17.00 5.00 -1.80
N LEU A 304 16.40 3.84 -2.08
CA LEU A 304 16.75 2.59 -1.41
C LEU A 304 18.25 2.29 -1.59
N THR A 305 18.77 2.38 -2.82
CA THR A 305 20.20 2.18 -3.10
C THR A 305 21.08 3.16 -2.34
N ARG A 306 20.73 4.45 -2.32
CA ARG A 306 21.46 5.49 -1.59
C ARG A 306 21.52 5.22 -0.09
N TRP A 307 20.46 4.64 0.47
CA TRP A 307 20.38 4.29 1.89
C TRP A 307 21.03 2.94 2.23
N GLY A 308 21.55 2.22 1.25
CA GLY A 308 22.03 0.85 1.46
C GLY A 308 20.91 -0.14 1.80
N LEU A 309 19.64 0.24 1.58
CA LEU A 309 18.47 -0.60 1.78
C LEU A 309 18.08 -1.21 0.42
N GLY A 310 17.88 -2.53 0.32
CA GLY A 310 17.57 -3.18 -0.96
C GLY A 310 18.57 -4.23 -1.41
N GLY A 311 19.51 -4.58 -0.54
CA GLY A 311 20.20 -5.87 -0.53
C GLY A 311 19.32 -7.01 0.01
N GLY A 312 18.35 -6.73 0.87
CA GLY A 312 17.38 -7.69 1.43
C GLY A 312 15.95 -7.46 0.92
N CYS A 313 14.96 -7.64 1.80
CA CYS A 313 13.55 -7.44 1.48
C CYS A 313 13.23 -5.94 1.36
N ALA A 314 13.10 -5.45 0.12
CA ALA A 314 12.75 -4.06 -0.13
C ALA A 314 11.35 -3.73 0.44
N PRO A 315 11.16 -2.56 1.10
CA PRO A 315 9.84 -2.15 1.61
C PRO A 315 8.75 -2.16 0.54
N VAL A 316 9.13 -1.80 -0.69
CA VAL A 316 8.29 -1.77 -1.88
C VAL A 316 8.95 -2.51 -3.04
N PRO A 317 8.19 -3.25 -3.86
CA PRO A 317 8.73 -3.99 -5.01
C PRO A 317 8.88 -3.07 -6.23
N TRP A 318 9.73 -2.05 -6.13
CA TRP A 318 9.84 -1.00 -7.14
C TRP A 318 10.29 -1.51 -8.52
N ARG A 319 11.08 -2.60 -8.59
CA ARG A 319 11.53 -3.17 -9.88
C ARG A 319 10.39 -3.78 -10.67
N THR A 320 9.53 -4.55 -10.01
CA THR A 320 8.37 -5.16 -10.68
C THR A 320 7.38 -4.09 -11.09
N ALA A 321 7.19 -3.06 -10.26
CA ALA A 321 6.37 -1.90 -10.61
C ALA A 321 6.95 -1.09 -11.81
N ALA A 322 8.27 -0.85 -11.84
CA ALA A 322 8.95 -0.24 -12.98
C ALA A 322 8.84 -1.10 -14.25
N ALA A 323 8.93 -2.42 -14.13
CA ALA A 323 8.73 -3.35 -15.23
C ALA A 323 7.29 -3.32 -15.77
N GLU A 324 6.28 -3.20 -14.91
CA GLU A 324 4.89 -2.95 -15.32
C GLU A 324 4.77 -1.64 -16.13
N ALA A 325 5.46 -0.58 -15.70
CA ALA A 325 5.48 0.69 -16.41
C ALA A 325 6.20 0.61 -17.78
N TRP A 326 7.24 -0.21 -17.91
CA TRP A 326 7.88 -0.49 -19.20
C TRP A 326 6.98 -1.29 -20.13
N LEU A 327 6.29 -2.31 -19.63
CA LEU A 327 5.30 -3.06 -20.39
C LEU A 327 4.18 -2.16 -20.92
N ALA A 328 3.66 -1.25 -20.10
CA ALA A 328 2.63 -0.29 -20.50
C ALA A 328 3.13 0.72 -21.56
N GLN A 329 4.45 0.87 -21.71
CA GLN A 329 5.07 1.67 -22.78
C GLN A 329 5.41 0.86 -24.03
N GLY A 330 5.22 -0.46 -24.02
CA GLY A 330 5.55 -1.34 -25.14
C GLY A 330 7.01 -1.79 -25.18
N ASP A 331 7.76 -1.72 -24.07
CA ASP A 331 9.15 -2.17 -23.97
C ASP A 331 9.26 -3.46 -23.11
N PRO A 332 9.02 -4.65 -23.69
CA PRO A 332 9.07 -5.91 -22.95
C PRO A 332 10.48 -6.34 -22.56
N ASP A 333 11.52 -5.85 -23.24
CA ASP A 333 12.90 -6.27 -22.97
C ASP A 333 13.42 -5.61 -21.70
N ARG A 334 13.17 -4.31 -21.49
CA ARG A 334 13.49 -3.65 -20.22
C ARG A 334 12.68 -4.21 -19.06
N ALA A 335 11.42 -4.51 -19.28
CA ALA A 335 10.59 -5.16 -18.28
C ALA A 335 11.15 -6.54 -17.87
N ARG A 336 11.57 -7.35 -18.84
CA ARG A 336 12.18 -8.66 -18.61
C ARG A 336 13.51 -8.54 -17.87
N ALA A 337 14.34 -7.56 -18.22
CA ALA A 337 15.62 -7.32 -17.56
C ALA A 337 15.44 -7.01 -16.06
N LEU A 338 14.52 -6.11 -15.71
CA LEU A 338 14.21 -5.78 -14.30
C LEU A 338 13.62 -6.97 -13.54
N ALA A 339 12.78 -7.77 -14.18
CA ALA A 339 12.22 -8.98 -13.55
C ALA A 339 13.31 -10.03 -13.26
N HIS A 340 14.28 -10.20 -14.17
CA HIS A 340 15.45 -11.06 -13.91
C HIS A 340 16.36 -10.50 -12.82
N GLU A 341 16.62 -9.19 -12.82
CA GLU A 341 17.39 -8.53 -11.76
C GLU A 341 16.75 -8.76 -10.39
N GLN A 342 15.42 -8.68 -10.29
CA GLN A 342 14.69 -8.94 -9.04
C GLN A 342 14.89 -10.37 -8.53
N LEU A 343 14.91 -11.37 -9.42
CA LEU A 343 15.11 -12.78 -9.06
C LEU A 343 16.58 -13.15 -8.83
N GLY A 344 17.52 -12.36 -9.37
CA GLY A 344 18.95 -12.62 -9.27
C GLY A 344 19.64 -12.05 -8.04
N ARG A 345 18.91 -11.33 -7.17
CA ARG A 345 19.49 -10.70 -5.98
C ARG A 345 19.59 -11.65 -4.78
N PRO A 346 20.67 -11.58 -3.98
CA PRO A 346 20.68 -12.12 -2.61
C PRO A 346 19.48 -11.55 -1.85
N GLY A 347 18.79 -12.34 -1.02
CA GLY A 347 17.59 -11.85 -0.31
C GLY A 347 16.36 -11.65 -1.20
N SER A 348 16.33 -12.21 -2.42
CA SER A 348 15.10 -12.35 -3.24
C SER A 348 14.01 -13.24 -2.61
N ASP A 349 14.20 -13.62 -1.34
CA ASP A 349 13.33 -14.45 -0.52
C ASP A 349 12.00 -13.79 -0.14
N SER A 350 11.81 -12.51 -0.49
CA SER A 350 10.44 -11.95 -0.52
C SER A 350 9.62 -12.76 -1.52
N ARG A 351 8.81 -13.66 -0.94
CA ARG A 351 7.82 -14.48 -1.61
C ARG A 351 6.97 -13.58 -2.53
N ARG A 352 6.51 -12.43 -2.05
CA ARG A 352 5.69 -11.50 -2.86
C ARG A 352 6.44 -10.97 -4.08
N ALA A 353 7.68 -10.49 -3.91
CA ALA A 353 8.46 -9.94 -5.02
C ALA A 353 8.78 -11.01 -6.09
N ARG A 354 9.06 -12.25 -5.67
CA ARG A 354 9.24 -13.40 -6.56
C ARG A 354 7.98 -13.69 -7.38
N GLY A 355 6.81 -13.74 -6.73
CA GLY A 355 5.53 -13.97 -7.42
C GLY A 355 5.25 -12.93 -8.50
N GLN A 356 5.52 -11.65 -8.20
CA GLN A 356 5.35 -10.54 -9.15
C GLN A 356 6.33 -10.63 -10.32
N ALA A 357 7.61 -10.96 -10.05
CA ALA A 357 8.60 -11.15 -11.09
C ALA A 357 8.25 -12.33 -12.02
N LEU A 358 7.76 -13.45 -11.48
CA LEU A 358 7.28 -14.59 -12.26
C LEU A 358 6.10 -14.20 -13.19
N ARG A 359 5.15 -13.39 -12.70
CA ARG A 359 4.03 -12.87 -13.51
C ARG A 359 4.53 -11.99 -14.67
N LEU A 360 5.53 -11.14 -14.43
CA LEU A 360 6.16 -10.30 -15.46
C LEU A 360 6.96 -11.10 -16.49
N LEU A 361 7.71 -12.11 -16.05
CA LEU A 361 8.42 -13.03 -16.95
C LEU A 361 7.44 -13.84 -17.82
N ALA A 362 6.28 -14.20 -17.28
CA ALA A 362 5.22 -14.80 -18.09
C ALA A 362 4.70 -13.81 -19.14
N ALA A 363 4.43 -12.55 -18.77
CA ALA A 363 3.95 -11.54 -19.70
C ALA A 363 4.93 -11.28 -20.87
N THR A 364 6.23 -11.24 -20.57
CA THR A 364 7.31 -10.98 -21.54
C THR A 364 7.82 -12.24 -22.25
N GLY A 365 7.41 -13.43 -21.80
CA GLY A 365 7.94 -14.71 -22.29
C GLY A 365 7.06 -15.41 -23.34
N PRO A 366 7.56 -16.52 -23.93
CA PRO A 366 6.82 -17.32 -24.90
C PRO A 366 5.54 -17.91 -24.32
N VAL A 367 4.45 -17.90 -25.10
CA VAL A 367 3.10 -18.34 -24.67
C VAL A 367 3.11 -19.73 -24.01
N LYS A 368 3.87 -20.69 -24.56
CA LYS A 368 4.00 -22.06 -24.03
C LYS A 368 4.56 -22.13 -22.60
N ARG A 369 5.39 -21.17 -22.18
CA ARG A 369 6.00 -21.16 -20.84
C ARG A 369 5.16 -20.41 -19.81
N ARG A 370 4.22 -19.56 -20.24
CA ARG A 370 3.43 -18.69 -19.35
C ARG A 370 2.66 -19.46 -18.28
N PRO A 371 1.93 -20.56 -18.58
CA PRO A 371 1.13 -21.23 -17.56
C PRO A 371 1.97 -21.83 -16.43
N ARG A 372 3.20 -22.30 -16.71
CA ARG A 372 4.09 -22.82 -15.68
C ARG A 372 4.49 -21.74 -14.69
N LEU A 373 4.99 -20.61 -15.19
CA LEU A 373 5.41 -19.46 -14.36
C LEU A 373 4.24 -18.89 -13.55
N LEU A 374 3.06 -18.80 -14.17
CA LEU A 374 1.87 -18.24 -13.52
C LEU A 374 1.29 -19.18 -12.45
N ARG A 375 1.37 -20.51 -12.61
CA ARG A 375 0.99 -21.45 -11.54
C ARG A 375 1.93 -21.37 -10.34
N GLU A 376 3.23 -21.20 -10.58
CA GLU A 376 4.19 -20.95 -9.51
C GLU A 376 3.89 -19.64 -8.77
N ALA A 377 3.59 -18.57 -9.51
CA ALA A 377 3.16 -17.30 -8.92
C ALA A 377 1.84 -17.43 -8.13
N VAL A 378 0.87 -18.22 -8.60
CA VAL A 378 -0.37 -18.52 -7.85
C VAL A 378 -0.05 -19.17 -6.50
N ALA A 379 0.80 -20.20 -6.49
CA ALA A 379 1.18 -20.89 -5.24
C ALA A 379 1.87 -19.93 -4.26
N VAL A 380 2.71 -19.03 -4.78
CA VAL A 380 3.37 -17.98 -3.99
C VAL A 380 2.35 -17.03 -3.35
N PHE A 381 1.40 -16.49 -4.12
CA PHE A 381 0.41 -15.54 -3.59
C PHE A 381 -0.62 -16.18 -2.67
N GLU A 382 -0.92 -17.46 -2.84
CA GLU A 382 -1.70 -18.26 -1.88
C GLU A 382 -0.96 -18.41 -0.55
N ALA A 383 0.34 -18.69 -0.58
CA ALA A 383 1.14 -18.89 0.63
C ALA A 383 1.28 -17.61 1.48
N VAL A 384 1.28 -16.43 0.86
CA VAL A 384 1.38 -15.13 1.56
C VAL A 384 0.04 -14.40 1.76
N ASP A 385 -1.09 -15.04 1.43
CA ASP A 385 -2.45 -14.47 1.48
C ASP A 385 -2.59 -13.12 0.73
N ASP A 386 -1.88 -12.93 -0.39
CA ASP A 386 -2.01 -11.73 -1.24
C ASP A 386 -3.10 -11.93 -2.29
N LYS A 387 -4.35 -11.66 -1.89
CA LYS A 387 -5.54 -11.90 -2.73
C LYS A 387 -5.55 -11.04 -3.99
N TYR A 388 -5.00 -9.83 -3.94
CA TYR A 388 -5.02 -8.93 -5.09
C TYR A 388 -4.06 -9.42 -6.19
N GLU A 389 -2.81 -9.72 -5.83
CA GLU A 389 -1.87 -10.28 -6.81
C GLU A 389 -2.26 -11.70 -7.24
N LEU A 390 -2.90 -12.50 -6.37
CA LEU A 390 -3.51 -13.77 -6.76
C LEU A 390 -4.56 -13.57 -7.87
N ALA A 391 -5.47 -12.61 -7.71
CA ALA A 391 -6.50 -12.33 -8.72
C ALA A 391 -5.89 -11.86 -10.05
N ARG A 392 -4.88 -10.98 -10.02
CA ARG A 392 -4.13 -10.55 -11.22
C ARG A 392 -3.45 -11.73 -11.91
N THR A 393 -2.85 -12.63 -11.14
CA THR A 393 -2.16 -13.81 -11.67
C THR A 393 -3.14 -14.81 -12.28
N LEU A 394 -4.31 -15.01 -11.66
CA LEU A 394 -5.37 -15.86 -12.22
C LEU A 394 -5.93 -15.28 -13.52
N ARG A 395 -6.08 -13.96 -13.64
CA ARG A 395 -6.41 -13.28 -14.90
C ARG A 395 -5.39 -13.62 -15.98
N ASP A 396 -4.11 -13.43 -15.68
CA ASP A 396 -3.01 -13.65 -16.62
C ASP A 396 -2.91 -15.13 -17.02
N LEU A 397 -3.13 -16.06 -16.08
CA LEU A 397 -3.15 -17.50 -16.33
C LEU A 397 -4.31 -17.89 -17.23
N GLY A 398 -5.51 -17.36 -16.99
CA GLY A 398 -6.66 -17.55 -17.87
C GLY A 398 -6.42 -17.01 -19.28
N GLY A 399 -5.74 -15.87 -19.41
CA GLY A 399 -5.29 -15.34 -20.70
C GLY A 399 -4.32 -16.28 -21.41
N ALA A 400 -3.30 -16.77 -20.70
CA ALA A 400 -2.32 -17.72 -21.24
C ALA A 400 -2.96 -19.04 -21.70
N GLN A 401 -3.92 -19.57 -20.93
CA GLN A 401 -4.65 -20.79 -21.27
C GLN A 401 -5.56 -20.61 -22.49
N ARG A 402 -6.24 -19.47 -22.62
CA ARG A 402 -7.00 -19.14 -23.84
C ARG A 402 -6.09 -19.10 -25.07
N ALA A 403 -4.90 -18.50 -24.95
CA ALA A 403 -3.93 -18.44 -26.04
C ALA A 403 -3.37 -19.82 -26.45
N LEU A 404 -3.50 -20.84 -25.59
CA LEU A 404 -3.13 -22.23 -25.86
C LEU A 404 -4.32 -23.11 -26.29
N GLY A 405 -5.53 -22.55 -26.42
CA GLY A 405 -6.76 -23.30 -26.74
C GLY A 405 -7.36 -24.06 -25.55
N GLU A 406 -6.83 -23.90 -24.33
CA GLU A 406 -7.29 -24.58 -23.12
C GLU A 406 -8.53 -23.89 -22.49
N HIS A 407 -9.59 -23.69 -23.27
CA HIS A 407 -10.74 -22.85 -22.87
C HIS A 407 -11.44 -23.30 -21.58
N ALA A 408 -11.58 -24.61 -21.35
CA ALA A 408 -12.21 -25.14 -20.14
C ALA A 408 -11.39 -24.82 -18.87
N LEU A 409 -10.06 -24.93 -18.96
CA LEU A 409 -9.16 -24.55 -17.88
C LEU A 409 -9.21 -23.05 -17.63
N ALA A 410 -9.14 -22.25 -18.70
CA ALA A 410 -9.24 -20.79 -18.62
C ALA A 410 -10.53 -20.33 -17.91
N ARG A 411 -11.68 -20.90 -18.26
CA ARG A 411 -12.97 -20.57 -17.61
C ARG A 411 -12.98 -20.89 -16.11
N ARG A 412 -12.33 -21.97 -15.67
CA ARG A 412 -12.23 -22.29 -14.23
C ARG A 412 -11.37 -21.27 -13.50
N VAL A 413 -10.20 -20.96 -14.06
CA VAL A 413 -9.23 -20.04 -13.46
C VAL A 413 -9.77 -18.60 -13.41
N VAL A 414 -10.38 -18.12 -14.49
CA VAL A 414 -10.98 -16.77 -14.56
C VAL A 414 -12.13 -16.61 -13.57
N ARG A 415 -13.02 -17.60 -13.43
CA ARG A 415 -14.10 -17.56 -12.44
C ARG A 415 -13.56 -17.48 -11.00
N ARG A 416 -12.52 -18.25 -10.69
CA ARG A 416 -11.83 -18.16 -9.41
C ARG A 416 -11.23 -16.76 -9.21
N GLY A 417 -10.51 -16.25 -10.21
CA GLY A 417 -9.94 -14.90 -10.17
C GLY A 417 -10.98 -13.82 -9.92
N TRP A 418 -12.14 -13.90 -10.58
CA TRP A 418 -13.25 -12.96 -10.40
C TRP A 418 -13.77 -12.95 -8.97
N HIS A 419 -13.96 -14.11 -8.35
CA HIS A 419 -14.41 -14.18 -6.95
C HIS A 419 -13.38 -13.56 -6.01
N VAL A 420 -12.09 -13.84 -6.19
CA VAL A 420 -11.01 -13.25 -5.39
C VAL A 420 -10.94 -11.73 -5.59
N ALA A 421 -11.02 -11.24 -6.83
CA ALA A 421 -11.05 -9.81 -7.13
C ALA A 421 -12.23 -9.09 -6.46
N ARG A 422 -13.41 -9.74 -6.43
CA ARG A 422 -14.60 -9.21 -5.76
C ARG A 422 -14.39 -9.09 -4.25
N MET A 423 -13.77 -10.08 -3.62
CA MET A 423 -13.41 -10.01 -2.20
C MET A 423 -12.42 -8.88 -1.89
N CYS A 424 -11.59 -8.49 -2.86
CA CYS A 424 -10.67 -7.36 -2.72
C CYS A 424 -11.32 -5.99 -2.96
N GLY A 425 -12.58 -5.93 -3.39
CA GLY A 425 -13.21 -4.70 -3.87
C GLY A 425 -12.59 -4.14 -5.16
N ALA A 426 -11.83 -4.95 -5.91
CA ALA A 426 -11.09 -4.51 -7.09
C ALA A 426 -11.99 -4.46 -8.34
N ALA A 427 -12.90 -3.48 -8.41
CA ALA A 427 -13.89 -3.35 -9.48
C ALA A 427 -13.30 -3.41 -10.91
N PRO A 428 -12.20 -2.70 -11.25
CA PRO A 428 -11.61 -2.79 -12.59
C PRO A 428 -11.16 -4.21 -12.94
N LEU A 429 -10.62 -4.95 -11.97
CA LEU A 429 -10.17 -6.32 -12.17
C LEU A 429 -11.36 -7.28 -12.32
N CYS A 430 -12.47 -7.03 -11.61
CA CYS A 430 -13.73 -7.77 -11.81
C CYS A 430 -14.28 -7.57 -13.21
N GLU A 431 -14.22 -6.35 -13.75
CA GLU A 431 -14.66 -6.02 -15.11
C GLU A 431 -13.83 -6.76 -16.17
N GLU A 432 -12.50 -6.77 -16.02
CA GLU A 432 -11.58 -7.53 -16.88
C GLU A 432 -11.80 -9.05 -16.83
N LEU A 433 -12.19 -9.56 -15.65
CA LEU A 433 -12.40 -10.98 -15.38
C LEU A 433 -13.85 -11.44 -15.59
N MET A 434 -14.78 -10.56 -15.98
CA MET A 434 -16.18 -10.93 -16.12
C MET A 434 -16.30 -12.17 -17.00
N PRO A 435 -16.91 -13.25 -16.48
CA PRO A 435 -17.22 -14.40 -17.30
C PRO A 435 -18.20 -13.93 -18.38
N THR A 436 -17.74 -13.80 -19.63
CA THR A 436 -18.69 -13.66 -20.73
C THR A 436 -19.56 -14.91 -20.75
N ALA A 437 -20.87 -14.72 -20.88
CA ALA A 437 -21.85 -15.81 -20.96
C ALA A 437 -21.68 -16.67 -22.24
N ASP A 438 -20.63 -16.45 -23.04
CA ASP A 438 -20.30 -17.17 -24.27
C ASP A 438 -19.70 -18.58 -24.02
N GLY A 439 -19.91 -19.15 -22.84
CA GLY A 439 -19.34 -20.44 -22.44
C GLY A 439 -20.15 -21.69 -22.82
N LEU A 440 -21.31 -21.55 -23.49
CA LEU A 440 -22.23 -22.64 -23.82
C LEU A 440 -22.44 -22.89 -25.33
N VAL A 441 -21.53 -22.46 -26.20
CA VAL A 441 -21.60 -22.85 -27.62
C VAL A 441 -20.25 -23.40 -28.09
N PRO A 442 -20.13 -24.71 -28.41
CA PRO A 442 -19.01 -25.22 -29.19
C PRO A 442 -19.05 -24.62 -30.60
N ALA A 443 -17.88 -24.36 -31.18
CA ALA A 443 -17.74 -23.88 -32.53
C ALA A 443 -18.39 -24.85 -33.55
N GLN A 444 -19.52 -24.47 -34.10
CA GLN A 444 -19.96 -24.83 -35.45
C GLN A 444 -20.93 -23.76 -35.94
N GLN A 445 -20.59 -23.12 -37.05
CA GLN A 445 -21.48 -22.23 -37.78
C GLN A 445 -22.69 -23.03 -38.26
N ALA A 446 -23.90 -22.64 -37.85
CA ALA A 446 -25.11 -22.54 -38.68
C ALA A 446 -26.39 -22.49 -37.82
N SER A 447 -27.32 -21.66 -38.29
CA SER A 447 -28.76 -21.63 -37.99
C SER A 447 -29.24 -21.25 -36.58
N ALA A 448 -29.86 -20.07 -36.54
CA ALA A 448 -31.24 -19.83 -36.13
C ALA A 448 -31.72 -20.22 -34.72
N ALA A 449 -32.23 -19.19 -34.05
CA ALA A 449 -33.49 -19.14 -33.30
C ALA A 449 -33.57 -19.67 -31.85
N CYS A 450 -34.05 -18.75 -31.00
CA CYS A 450 -34.89 -18.90 -29.79
C CYS A 450 -34.30 -19.68 -28.59
N GLY A 451 -34.06 -19.05 -27.43
CA GLY A 451 -35.03 -18.46 -26.48
C GLY A 451 -34.91 -19.27 -25.17
N SER A 452 -34.99 -18.78 -23.94
CA SER A 452 -35.64 -17.61 -23.36
C SER A 452 -35.06 -17.35 -21.96
N ASP A 453 -34.78 -16.10 -21.62
CA ASP A 453 -34.68 -15.62 -20.24
C ASP A 453 -35.88 -14.70 -19.99
N THR A 454 -36.57 -14.92 -18.87
CA THR A 454 -37.95 -14.48 -18.64
C THR A 454 -38.06 -12.99 -18.31
N GLY A 455 -38.67 -12.25 -19.25
CA GLY A 455 -39.72 -11.27 -18.95
C GLY A 455 -39.39 -9.86 -18.44
N ARG A 456 -38.18 -9.54 -17.94
CA ARG A 456 -37.85 -8.15 -17.53
C ARG A 456 -36.74 -7.50 -18.34
N LEU A 457 -37.03 -6.30 -18.84
CA LEU A 457 -36.03 -5.40 -19.40
C LEU A 457 -35.11 -4.92 -18.27
N THR A 458 -33.80 -4.90 -18.54
CA THR A 458 -32.82 -4.25 -17.66
C THR A 458 -33.01 -2.73 -17.69
N SER A 459 -32.47 -2.00 -16.71
CA SER A 459 -32.62 -0.53 -16.63
C SER A 459 -32.07 0.22 -17.85
N SER A 460 -31.03 -0.32 -18.50
CA SER A 460 -30.47 0.24 -19.73
C SER A 460 -31.32 -0.11 -20.96
N GLU A 461 -31.84 -1.34 -21.04
CA GLU A 461 -32.78 -1.73 -22.10
C GLU A 461 -34.09 -0.94 -22.01
N HIS A 462 -34.59 -0.68 -20.80
CA HIS A 462 -35.79 0.11 -20.57
C HIS A 462 -35.60 1.57 -21.02
N ARG A 463 -34.46 2.19 -20.68
CA ARG A 463 -34.12 3.56 -21.13
C ARG A 463 -34.02 3.67 -22.66
N VAL A 464 -33.39 2.69 -23.31
CA VAL A 464 -33.31 2.63 -24.77
C VAL A 464 -34.70 2.42 -25.39
N ALA A 465 -35.51 1.52 -24.83
CA ALA A 465 -36.87 1.23 -25.30
C ALA A 465 -37.81 2.44 -25.16
N ALA A 466 -37.73 3.18 -24.05
CA ALA A 466 -38.52 4.39 -23.79
C ALA A 466 -38.18 5.53 -24.77
N LEU A 467 -36.89 5.75 -25.02
CA LEU A 467 -36.45 6.73 -26.01
C LEU A 467 -36.84 6.31 -27.43
N ALA A 468 -36.85 5.00 -27.71
CA ALA A 468 -37.27 4.49 -29.00
C ALA A 468 -38.77 4.60 -29.23
N ALA A 469 -39.58 4.32 -28.19
CA ALA A 469 -41.04 4.47 -28.19
C ALA A 469 -41.49 5.94 -28.32
N SER A 470 -40.66 6.89 -27.90
CA SER A 470 -40.90 8.34 -28.09
C SER A 470 -40.43 8.89 -29.44
N GLY A 471 -40.04 8.02 -30.38
CA GLY A 471 -39.78 8.39 -31.77
C GLY A 471 -38.34 8.77 -32.13
N LEU A 472 -37.38 8.73 -31.19
CA LEU A 472 -35.99 9.14 -31.46
C LEU A 472 -35.22 8.10 -32.28
N THR A 473 -34.57 8.48 -33.38
CA THR A 473 -33.72 7.58 -34.17
C THR A 473 -32.59 6.96 -33.35
N ASN A 474 -32.04 5.82 -33.78
CA ASN A 474 -30.95 5.14 -33.07
C ASN A 474 -29.72 6.05 -32.88
N ARG A 475 -29.48 6.95 -33.83
CA ARG A 475 -28.40 7.95 -33.77
C ARG A 475 -28.66 9.01 -32.69
N GLU A 476 -29.90 9.48 -32.56
CA GLU A 476 -30.29 10.45 -31.52
C GLU A 476 -30.27 9.81 -30.13
N ILE A 477 -30.70 8.55 -30.00
CA ILE A 477 -30.60 7.79 -28.75
C ILE A 477 -29.15 7.61 -28.33
N ALA A 478 -28.28 7.26 -29.30
CA ALA A 478 -26.85 7.07 -29.06
C ALA A 478 -26.21 8.35 -28.51
N VAL A 479 -26.51 9.51 -29.10
CA VAL A 479 -26.07 10.83 -28.62
C VAL A 479 -26.64 11.12 -27.23
N LYS A 480 -27.93 10.89 -27.02
CA LYS A 480 -28.62 11.22 -25.76
C LYS A 480 -28.19 10.37 -24.57
N LEU A 481 -27.79 9.13 -24.82
CA LEU A 481 -27.29 8.19 -23.80
C LEU A 481 -25.76 8.14 -23.73
N TYR A 482 -25.05 8.94 -24.54
CA TYR A 482 -23.58 8.90 -24.67
C TYR A 482 -23.03 7.49 -24.97
N VAL A 483 -23.68 6.76 -25.88
CA VAL A 483 -23.28 5.42 -26.34
C VAL A 483 -23.12 5.37 -27.85
N THR A 484 -22.61 4.27 -28.40
CA THR A 484 -22.48 4.12 -29.87
C THR A 484 -23.79 3.68 -30.52
N HIS A 485 -23.95 3.96 -31.82
CA HIS A 485 -25.09 3.51 -32.62
C HIS A 485 -25.31 1.99 -32.54
N SER A 486 -24.21 1.21 -32.63
CA SER A 486 -24.25 -0.25 -32.55
C SER A 486 -24.72 -0.74 -31.18
N THR A 487 -24.38 -0.02 -30.10
CA THR A 487 -24.87 -0.32 -28.74
C THR A 487 -26.38 -0.14 -28.64
N VAL A 488 -26.94 0.90 -29.26
CA VAL A 488 -28.40 1.13 -29.30
C VAL A 488 -29.12 0.04 -30.09
N GLU A 489 -28.59 -0.34 -31.26
CA GLU A 489 -29.15 -1.43 -32.07
C GLU A 489 -29.17 -2.74 -31.29
N GLN A 490 -28.05 -3.07 -30.64
CA GLN A 490 -27.94 -4.28 -29.84
C GLN A 490 -28.92 -4.30 -28.66
N HIS A 491 -29.14 -3.15 -28.00
CA HIS A 491 -30.16 -3.03 -26.95
C HIS A 491 -31.58 -3.18 -27.50
N LEU A 492 -31.90 -2.57 -28.65
CA LEU A 492 -33.22 -2.71 -29.27
C LEU A 492 -33.50 -4.14 -29.73
N THR A 493 -32.53 -4.84 -30.32
CA THR A 493 -32.68 -6.27 -30.67
C THR A 493 -33.01 -7.12 -29.45
N ARG A 494 -32.38 -6.83 -28.30
CA ARG A 494 -32.66 -7.54 -27.04
C ARG A 494 -34.02 -7.17 -26.45
N VAL A 495 -34.41 -5.90 -26.51
CA VAL A 495 -35.73 -5.40 -26.09
C VAL A 495 -36.83 -6.07 -26.91
N PHE A 496 -36.71 -6.09 -28.24
CA PHE A 496 -37.68 -6.70 -29.14
C PHE A 496 -37.85 -8.19 -28.85
N ARG A 497 -36.73 -8.89 -28.65
CA ARG A 497 -36.72 -10.30 -28.26
C ARG A 497 -37.38 -10.54 -26.89
N LYS A 498 -37.16 -9.67 -25.91
CA LYS A 498 -37.71 -9.80 -24.55
C LYS A 498 -39.20 -9.42 -24.46
N LEU A 499 -39.64 -8.46 -25.27
CA LEU A 499 -41.05 -8.01 -25.35
C LEU A 499 -41.86 -8.83 -26.37
N GLY A 500 -41.22 -9.71 -27.15
CA GLY A 500 -41.90 -10.52 -28.17
C GLY A 500 -42.37 -9.74 -29.39
N ILE A 501 -41.78 -8.57 -29.67
CA ILE A 501 -42.14 -7.70 -30.79
C ILE A 501 -41.10 -7.77 -31.92
N LYS A 502 -41.51 -7.48 -33.15
CA LYS A 502 -40.64 -7.57 -34.34
C LYS A 502 -40.27 -6.20 -34.92
N GLN A 503 -41.11 -5.21 -34.66
CA GLN A 503 -41.01 -3.89 -35.25
C GLN A 503 -41.02 -2.82 -34.16
N ARG A 504 -40.31 -1.74 -34.44
CA ARG A 504 -40.12 -0.62 -33.51
C ARG A 504 -41.44 0.07 -33.17
N GLU A 505 -42.35 0.09 -34.12
CA GLU A 505 -43.70 0.63 -34.07
C GLU A 505 -44.60 -0.15 -33.09
N GLN A 506 -44.18 -1.36 -32.69
CA GLN A 506 -44.90 -2.21 -31.75
C GLN A 506 -44.44 -2.00 -30.29
N LEU A 507 -43.52 -1.05 -30.04
CA LEU A 507 -43.15 -0.69 -28.66
C LEU A 507 -44.35 -0.07 -27.93
N PRO A 508 -44.71 -0.55 -26.73
CA PRO A 508 -45.84 -0.01 -25.97
C PRO A 508 -45.66 1.49 -25.69
N PRO A 509 -46.68 2.34 -25.97
CA PRO A 509 -46.64 3.76 -25.62
C PRO A 509 -46.41 3.99 -24.12
N ALA A 510 -46.84 3.05 -23.29
CA ALA A 510 -46.65 3.08 -21.83
C ALA A 510 -45.17 3.10 -21.38
N LEU A 511 -44.21 2.68 -22.22
CA LEU A 511 -42.77 2.80 -21.92
C LEU A 511 -42.27 4.26 -21.96
N SER A 512 -43.04 5.17 -22.56
CA SER A 512 -42.70 6.60 -22.66
C SER A 512 -43.29 7.45 -21.52
N ALA A 513 -44.23 6.89 -20.74
CA ALA A 513 -45.01 7.61 -19.73
C ALA A 513 -44.28 7.80 -18.38
N ASP A 514 -43.10 7.20 -18.18
CA ASP A 514 -42.30 7.37 -16.96
C ASP A 514 -41.44 8.65 -17.01
N ARG A 515 -42.05 9.75 -17.47
CA ARG A 515 -41.56 11.12 -17.29
C ARG A 515 -42.37 11.75 -16.18
N SER A 516 -41.86 11.62 -14.95
CA SER A 516 -41.95 12.55 -13.81
C SER A 516 -42.02 11.75 -12.51
N GLY A 517 -40.88 11.61 -11.85
CA GLY A 517 -40.69 11.10 -10.50
C GLY A 517 -39.35 11.58 -9.99
#